data_AF-A0A6I1KB74-F1
#
_entry.id   AF-A0A6I1KB74-F1
#
_cell.length_a   1.000
_cell.length_b   1.000
_cell.length_c   1.000
_cell.angle_alpha   90.00
_cell.angle_beta   90.00
_cell.angle_gamma   90.00
#
_symmetry.space_group_name_H-M   'P 1'
#
loop_
_entity.id
_entity.type
_entity.pdbx_description
1 polymer ?
#
loop_
_entity_poly.entity_id
_entity_poly.type
_entity_poly.pdbx_seq_one_letter_code
_entity_poly.pdbx_strand_id
1 'polypeptide(L)' 'MPVRIYDIAKKLGIESKQVLAIAKELGIKEAKVPSSSLDKITAEFLEEKLGPLKPAAPAPVVEAPAPLVIIKAPEP' A
#
# COMPACT_ATOMS: atom_id res chain seq x y z
N MET A 1 8.36 -1.48 20.77
CA MET A 1 8.24 -0.15 20.14
C MET A 1 7.38 -0.35 18.90
N PRO A 2 6.23 0.32 18.79
CA PRO A 2 5.35 0.19 17.63
C PRO A 2 6.01 0.79 16.39
N VAL A 3 5.93 0.10 15.25
CA VAL A 3 6.46 0.58 13.96
C VAL A 3 5.28 0.96 13.08
N ARG A 4 5.32 2.12 12.40
CA ARG A 4 4.24 2.52 11.50
C ARG A 4 4.42 1.93 10.11
N ILE A 5 3.31 1.66 9.44
CA ILE A 5 3.30 1.18 8.05
C ILE A 5 4.00 2.15 7.10
N TYR A 6 3.84 3.46 7.33
CA TYR A 6 4.56 4.48 6.57
C TYR A 6 6.09 4.36 6.72
N ASP A 7 6.59 4.09 7.93
CA ASP A 7 8.02 3.95 8.18
C ASP A 7 8.59 2.70 7.49
N ILE A 8 7.84 1.60 7.51
CA ILE A 8 8.17 0.35 6.78
C ILE A 8 8.24 0.63 5.27
N ALA A 9 7.21 1.28 4.73
CA ALA A 9 7.16 1.64 3.31
C ALA A 9 8.33 2.54 2.91
N LYS A 10 8.64 3.56 3.72
CA LYS A 10 9.75 4.48 3.50
C LYS A 10 11.11 3.79 3.56
N LYS A 11 11.30 2.86 4.51
CA LYS A 11 12.54 2.09 4.68
C LYS A 11 12.79 1.13 3.51
N LEU A 12 11.73 0.53 2.98
CA LEU A 12 11.78 -0.38 1.83
C LEU A 12 11.75 0.36 0.47
N GLY A 13 11.42 1.66 0.46
CA GLY A 13 11.31 2.46 -0.76
C GLY A 13 10.10 2.10 -1.63
N ILE A 14 9.03 1.58 -1.02
CA ILE A 14 7.81 1.12 -1.70
C ILE A 14 6.61 1.98 -1.31
N GLU A 15 5.50 1.82 -2.02
CA GLU A 15 4.25 2.50 -1.70
C GLU A 15 3.57 1.90 -0.46
N SER A 16 3.02 2.76 0.41
CA SER A 16 2.22 2.29 1.56
C SER A 16 1.00 1.47 1.14
N LYS A 17 0.49 1.67 -0.08
CA LYS A 17 -0.61 0.88 -0.65
C LYS A 17 -0.24 -0.59 -0.84
N GLN A 18 0.99 -0.89 -1.25
CA GLN A 18 1.47 -2.28 -1.34
C GLN A 18 1.61 -2.92 0.04
N VAL A 19 2.13 -2.18 1.02
CA VAL A 19 2.22 -2.67 2.40
C VAL A 19 0.84 -2.99 2.98
N LEU A 20 -0.15 -2.11 2.72
CA LEU A 20 -1.54 -2.33 3.15
C LEU A 20 -2.18 -3.54 2.45
N ALA A 21 -1.89 -3.77 1.17
CA ALA A 21 -2.41 -4.91 0.43
C ALA A 21 -1.94 -6.23 1.05
N ILE A 22 -0.63 -6.38 1.27
CA ILE A 22 -0.06 -7.58 1.90
C ILE A 22 -0.52 -7.70 3.35
N ALA A 23 -0.59 -6.61 4.09
CA ALA A 23 -1.07 -6.65 5.46
C ALA A 23 -2.53 -7.13 5.55
N LYS A 24 -3.36 -6.79 4.55
CA LYS A 24 -4.73 -7.27 4.43
C LYS A 24 -4.81 -8.74 4.02
N GLU A 25 -3.95 -9.19 3.10
CA GLU A 25 -3.83 -10.61 2.74
C GLU A 25 -3.41 -11.49 3.92
N LEU A 26 -2.56 -10.95 4.81
CA LEU A 26 -2.13 -11.61 6.04
C LEU A 26 -3.15 -11.55 7.18
N GLY A 27 -4.28 -10.86 6.98
CA GLY A 27 -5.33 -10.73 7.99
C GLY A 27 -5.00 -9.77 9.14
N ILE A 28 -4.04 -8.84 8.95
CA ILE A 28 -3.64 -7.87 9.96
C ILE A 28 -4.68 -6.74 10.02
N LYS A 29 -5.62 -6.84 10.98
CA LYS A 29 -6.73 -5.88 11.14
C LYS A 29 -6.29 -4.48 11.58
N GLU A 30 -5.10 -4.35 12.15
CA GLU A 30 -4.52 -3.07 12.58
C GLU A 30 -4.01 -2.22 11.42
N ALA A 31 -3.64 -2.84 10.29
CA ALA A 31 -3.12 -2.18 9.10
C ALA A 31 -4.23 -1.57 8.22
N LYS A 32 -4.96 -0.60 8.77
CA LYS A 32 -6.05 0.09 8.05
C LYS A 32 -5.56 1.29 7.24
N VAL A 33 -4.58 2.01 7.76
CA VAL A 33 -4.06 3.26 7.18
C VAL A 33 -2.54 3.33 7.32
N PRO A 34 -1.82 4.14 6.53
CA PRO A 34 -0.36 4.28 6.63
C PRO A 34 0.12 4.76 8.01
N SER A 35 -0.75 5.46 8.75
CA SER A 35 -0.49 5.91 10.12
C SER A 35 -0.73 4.84 11.19
N SER A 36 -1.25 3.66 10.83
CA SER A 36 -1.44 2.56 11.77
C SER A 36 -0.09 2.06 12.27
N SER A 37 -0.08 1.68 13.55
CA SER A 37 1.07 1.11 14.24
C SER A 37 0.96 -0.41 14.26
N LEU A 38 2.07 -1.10 13.99
CA LEU A 38 2.18 -2.55 14.00
C LEU A 38 3.21 -2.98 15.06
N ASP A 39 3.00 -4.17 15.59
CA ASP A 39 3.98 -4.84 16.44
C ASP A 39 5.26 -5.14 15.65
N LYS A 40 6.38 -5.16 16.37
CA LYS A 40 7.70 -5.37 15.76
C LYS A 40 7.78 -6.71 15.00
N ILE A 41 7.15 -7.76 15.55
CA ILE A 41 7.09 -9.09 14.92
C ILE A 41 6.37 -9.01 13.57
N THR A 42 5.24 -8.31 13.51
CA THR A 42 4.46 -8.13 12.29
C THR A 42 5.17 -7.23 11.29
N ALA A 43 5.85 -6.19 11.77
CA ALA A 43 6.65 -5.29 10.93
C ALA A 43 7.82 -6.02 10.27
N GLU A 44 8.59 -6.81 11.03
CA GLU A 44 9.68 -7.64 10.48
C GLU A 44 9.15 -8.64 9.46
N PHE A 45 8.01 -9.28 9.74
CA PHE A 45 7.39 -10.22 8.79
C PHE A 45 6.94 -9.55 7.48
N LEU A 46 6.39 -8.33 7.55
CA LEU A 46 6.09 -7.53 6.37
C LEU A 46 7.37 -7.13 5.62
N GLU A 47 8.41 -6.71 6.34
CA GLU A 47 9.72 -6.41 5.75
C GLU A 47 10.34 -7.62 5.04
N GLU A 48 10.18 -8.84 5.56
CA GLU A 48 10.66 -10.05 4.89
C GLU A 48 9.84 -10.40 3.64
N LYS A 49 8.52 -10.19 3.67
CA LYS A 49 7.64 -10.44 2.51
C LYS A 49 7.79 -9.40 1.41
N LEU A 50 8.03 -8.15 1.78
CA LEU A 50 8.21 -7.02 0.86
C LEU A 50 9.66 -6.80 0.45
N GLY A 51 10.60 -7.28 1.28
CA GLY A 51 12.03 -7.20 1.06
C GLY A 51 12.49 -8.08 -0.10
N PRO A 52 13.80 -8.06 -0.42
CA PRO A 52 14.34 -8.55 -1.69
C PRO A 52 14.43 -10.09 -1.80
N LEU A 53 13.51 -10.84 -1.21
CA LEU A 53 13.36 -12.27 -1.46
C LEU A 53 12.58 -12.54 -2.75
N LYS A 54 13.12 -12.07 -3.89
CA LYS A 54 12.84 -12.53 -5.26
C LYS A 54 11.38 -12.27 -5.78
N PRO A 55 11.24 -11.80 -7.03
CA PRO A 55 10.03 -11.11 -7.48
C PRO A 55 8.88 -12.09 -7.75
N ALA A 56 7.81 -12.02 -6.96
CA ALA A 56 6.50 -12.49 -7.40
C ALA A 56 5.73 -11.26 -7.92
N ALA A 57 5.88 -11.05 -9.24
CA ALA A 57 5.01 -10.32 -10.16
C ALA A 57 4.42 -8.96 -9.71
N PRO A 58 4.71 -7.87 -10.44
CA PRO A 58 3.95 -6.63 -10.30
C PRO A 58 2.53 -6.90 -10.79
N ALA A 59 1.54 -6.98 -9.89
CA ALA A 59 0.17 -6.74 -10.30
C ALA A 59 0.08 -5.25 -10.68
N PRO A 60 -0.27 -4.93 -11.94
CA PRO A 60 -0.18 -3.58 -12.43
C PRO A 60 -1.12 -2.68 -11.62
N VAL A 61 -0.58 -1.53 -11.26
CA VAL A 61 -1.30 -0.26 -11.15
C VAL A 61 -2.61 -0.30 -11.95
N VAL A 62 -3.72 -0.48 -11.25
CA VAL A 62 -5.00 0.08 -11.69
C VAL A 62 -4.99 1.54 -11.23
N GLU A 63 -4.16 2.31 -11.92
CA GLU A 63 -4.34 3.74 -12.06
C GLU A 63 -5.51 3.89 -13.04
N ALA A 64 -6.71 4.00 -12.52
CA ALA A 64 -7.84 4.49 -13.28
C ALA A 64 -7.78 6.01 -13.18
N PRO A 65 -7.25 6.73 -14.19
CA PRO A 65 -7.41 8.17 -14.20
C PRO A 65 -8.91 8.43 -14.37
N ALA A 66 -9.48 9.11 -13.40
CA ALA A 66 -10.78 9.72 -13.53
C ALA A 66 -10.74 10.69 -14.73
N PRO A 67 -11.64 10.58 -15.72
CA PRO A 67 -11.98 11.73 -16.51
C PRO A 67 -13.08 12.49 -15.74
N LEU A 68 -12.66 13.42 -14.89
CA LEU A 68 -13.54 14.52 -14.52
C LEU A 68 -13.35 15.66 -15.51
N VAL A 69 -14.49 16.14 -16.00
CA VAL A 69 -14.77 17.46 -16.58
C VAL A 69 -14.41 17.67 -18.06
N ILE A 70 -15.44 17.75 -18.92
CA ILE A 70 -15.82 19.01 -19.59
C ILE A 70 -17.33 18.95 -19.88
N ILE A 71 -18.07 19.69 -19.07
CA ILE A 71 -19.36 20.25 -19.44
C ILE A 71 -19.16 21.23 -20.62
N LYS A 72 -19.82 20.96 -21.75
CA LYS A 72 -20.18 21.99 -22.73
C LYS A 72 -21.52 21.53 -23.31
N ALA A 73 -22.61 21.93 -22.66
CA ALA A 73 -23.46 23.06 -23.04
C ALA A 73 -24.08 22.86 -24.45
N PRO A 74 -25.42 22.90 -24.58
CA PRO A 74 -26.19 22.39 -25.72
C PRO A 74 -26.25 23.36 -26.92
N GLU A 75 -26.63 22.78 -28.07
CA GLU A 75 -27.27 23.40 -29.27
C GLU A 75 -26.40 24.33 -30.14
N PRO A 76 -26.74 24.60 -31.43
CA PRO A 76 -28.05 24.49 -32.13
C PRO A 76 -28.20 23.37 -33.17
#